data_AF-A0A0D6QSL7-F1
#
_entry.id   AF-A0A0D6QSL7-F1
#
_cell.length_a   1.000
_cell.length_b   1.000
_cell.length_c   1.000
_cell.angle_alpha   90.00
_cell.angle_beta   90.00
_cell.angle_gamma   90.00
#
_symmetry.space_group_name_H-M   'P 1'
#
loop_
_entity.id
_entity.type
_entity.pdbx_description
1 polymer ?
#
loop_
_entity_poly.entity_id
_entity_poly.type
_entity_poly.pdbx_seq_one_letter_code
_entity_poly.pdbx_strand_id
1 'polypeptide(L)'
;MESAATVSPLQAGGSEQRQKGEGDDRPILLLTNDDGIYAPGIRSLIALLVETGRYNVCVCAPDSEKSAVGHSITAHSKIAVRQVLIAGATAFELSGTPADCVSLSLSGKIFLWSKPSLVLSGINKGSNCGYHIIYSGTVAGAREAFMYGVPSMALSYDWRRGHSHDTDFRIAAEACLPLIDAVVSHLMEGSYPQGFFLNVDVPSNPAQNKGYKVTKQGTSVIKTYWKPVTPDCSPSLSVKDQGIGIQIAQLGLEASAAGAARCENSNTKNVEIESVAGSANDGPSDLQHLLFKREVSEHEYGEEGNDLDFGALQEGYITVTPLGLKSNVHSDIHTSFKSWVSSVAELGITSAL
;
A
#
# COMPACT_ATOMS: atom_id res chain seq x y z
N MET A 1 34.41 -44.73 -30.72
CA MET A 1 33.88 -44.21 -29.45
C MET A 1 33.16 -42.91 -29.78
N GLU A 2 31.96 -42.76 -29.23
CA GLU A 2 31.01 -41.64 -29.34
C GLU A 2 30.37 -41.44 -30.73
N SER A 3 29.09 -41.76 -30.99
CA SER A 3 27.80 -41.40 -30.33
C SER A 3 27.37 -39.96 -30.58
N ALA A 4 26.64 -39.73 -31.68
CA ALA A 4 25.77 -38.58 -31.87
C ALA A 4 24.41 -39.11 -32.33
N ALA A 5 23.46 -39.23 -31.39
CA ALA A 5 22.09 -39.66 -31.67
C ALA A 5 21.19 -38.43 -31.76
N THR A 6 20.79 -38.14 -32.99
CA THR A 6 19.72 -37.23 -33.39
C THR A 6 18.38 -37.81 -32.93
N VAL A 7 17.61 -37.07 -32.12
CA VAL A 7 16.27 -37.47 -31.70
C VAL A 7 15.24 -36.96 -32.71
N SER A 8 14.55 -37.88 -33.38
CA SER A 8 13.35 -37.62 -34.18
C SER A 8 12.08 -37.69 -33.31
N PRO A 9 10.99 -37.02 -33.70
CA PRO A 9 9.80 -36.83 -32.85
C PRO A 9 8.87 -38.05 -32.93
N LEU A 10 8.30 -38.44 -31.78
CA LEU A 10 7.23 -39.44 -31.71
C LEU A 10 5.87 -38.74 -31.57
N GLN A 11 5.09 -38.81 -32.64
CA GLN A 11 3.62 -38.73 -32.58
C GLN A 11 3.05 -40.12 -32.28
N ALA A 12 2.17 -40.18 -31.28
CA ALA A 12 1.02 -41.07 -31.19
C ALA A 12 0.01 -40.29 -30.31
N GLY A 13 -1.23 -40.00 -30.70
CA GLY A 13 -2.17 -40.87 -31.38
C GLY A 13 -3.05 -41.56 -30.33
N GLY A 14 -3.96 -40.81 -29.72
CA GLY A 14 -4.88 -41.30 -28.69
C GLY A 14 -5.94 -40.24 -28.38
N SER A 15 -7.09 -40.36 -29.04
CA SER A 15 -8.28 -39.55 -28.82
C SER A 15 -8.92 -39.91 -27.48
N GLU A 16 -8.44 -39.30 -26.40
CA GLU A 16 -9.21 -39.19 -25.17
C GLU A 16 -10.04 -37.91 -25.25
N GLN A 17 -11.35 -38.08 -25.39
CA GLN A 17 -12.31 -37.05 -25.01
C GLN A 17 -12.01 -36.69 -23.55
N ARG A 18 -11.28 -35.59 -23.34
CA ARG A 18 -11.16 -34.95 -22.03
C ARG A 18 -12.59 -34.64 -21.58
N GLN A 19 -13.07 -35.42 -20.62
CA GLN A 19 -14.24 -35.05 -19.84
C GLN A 19 -13.99 -33.64 -19.32
N LYS A 20 -14.87 -32.73 -19.75
CA LYS A 20 -14.99 -31.38 -19.22
C LYS A 20 -15.29 -31.58 -17.74
N GLY A 21 -14.29 -31.42 -16.86
CA GLY A 21 -14.51 -31.47 -15.43
C GLY A 21 -15.66 -30.52 -15.10
N GLU A 22 -16.64 -31.00 -14.33
CA GLU A 22 -17.68 -30.14 -13.75
C GLU A 22 -16.97 -28.98 -13.06
N GLY A 23 -16.98 -27.83 -13.73
CA GLY A 23 -16.30 -26.65 -13.26
C GLY A 23 -17.06 -26.12 -12.06
N ASP A 24 -16.33 -25.71 -11.03
CA ASP A 24 -16.90 -24.89 -9.97
C ASP A 24 -17.42 -23.59 -10.59
N ASP A 25 -18.74 -23.49 -10.80
CA ASP A 25 -19.41 -22.34 -11.43
C ASP A 25 -19.43 -21.08 -10.54
N ARG A 26 -18.87 -21.16 -9.32
CA ARG A 26 -18.82 -20.03 -8.39
C ARG A 26 -17.92 -18.91 -8.93
N PRO A 27 -18.31 -17.64 -8.77
CA PRO A 27 -17.47 -16.50 -9.11
C PRO A 27 -16.11 -16.58 -8.43
N ILE A 28 -15.05 -16.33 -9.19
CA ILE A 28 -13.68 -16.34 -8.68
C ILE A 28 -13.36 -14.97 -8.09
N LEU A 29 -12.94 -14.94 -6.83
CA LEU A 29 -12.42 -13.74 -6.17
C LEU A 29 -10.91 -13.89 -6.00
N LEU A 30 -10.16 -12.88 -6.46
CA LEU A 30 -8.71 -12.79 -6.23
C LEU A 30 -8.44 -11.80 -5.09
N LEU A 31 -7.70 -12.22 -4.07
CA LEU A 31 -7.36 -11.41 -2.91
C LEU A 31 -5.86 -11.08 -2.86
N THR A 32 -5.53 -9.86 -2.45
CA THR A 32 -4.18 -9.37 -2.14
C THR A 32 -4.23 -8.39 -0.96
N ASN A 33 -3.08 -7.90 -0.48
CA ASN A 33 -2.95 -6.78 0.46
C ASN A 33 -1.52 -6.22 0.42
N ASP A 34 -1.21 -5.22 1.24
CA ASP A 34 0.15 -4.74 1.54
C ASP A 34 0.67 -5.09 2.94
N ASP A 35 -0.18 -5.51 3.88
CA ASP A 35 0.26 -5.97 5.22
C ASP A 35 0.97 -7.35 5.20
N GLY A 36 0.87 -8.07 4.07
CA GLY A 36 1.39 -9.41 3.88
C GLY A 36 0.37 -10.52 4.14
N ILE A 37 0.64 -11.71 3.61
CA ILE A 37 -0.34 -12.80 3.51
C ILE A 37 -0.82 -13.35 4.86
N TYR A 38 -0.02 -13.19 5.92
CA TYR A 38 -0.35 -13.65 7.27
C TYR A 38 -1.03 -12.58 8.13
N ALA A 39 -1.26 -11.38 7.60
CA ALA A 39 -1.86 -10.27 8.32
C ALA A 39 -3.31 -10.58 8.77
N PRO A 40 -3.74 -10.04 9.92
CA PRO A 40 -5.07 -10.32 10.47
C PRO A 40 -6.21 -9.87 9.55
N GLY A 41 -6.04 -8.77 8.82
CA GLY A 41 -7.04 -8.23 7.89
C GLY A 41 -7.37 -9.17 6.74
N ILE A 42 -6.37 -9.54 5.93
CA ILE A 42 -6.58 -10.46 4.80
C ILE A 42 -7.03 -11.85 5.27
N ARG A 43 -6.50 -12.35 6.39
CA ARG A 43 -6.93 -13.65 6.95
C ARG A 43 -8.40 -13.66 7.36
N SER A 44 -8.88 -12.58 7.97
CA SER A 44 -10.29 -12.43 8.35
C SER A 44 -11.19 -12.39 7.12
N LEU A 45 -10.78 -11.68 6.07
CA LEU A 45 -11.50 -11.60 4.80
C LEU A 45 -11.55 -12.97 4.09
N ILE A 46 -10.43 -13.67 3.98
CA ILE A 46 -10.37 -15.02 3.39
C ILE A 46 -11.30 -15.97 4.14
N ALA A 47 -11.18 -16.04 5.47
CA ALA A 47 -11.97 -16.93 6.29
C ALA A 47 -13.48 -16.68 6.11
N LEU A 48 -13.90 -15.41 6.13
CA LEU A 48 -15.30 -15.03 5.89
C LEU A 48 -15.79 -15.46 4.50
N LEU A 49 -15.04 -15.14 3.44
CA LEU A 49 -15.46 -15.43 2.07
C LEU A 49 -15.55 -16.94 1.80
N VAL A 50 -14.59 -17.72 2.33
CA VAL A 50 -14.62 -19.19 2.23
C VAL A 50 -15.79 -19.78 3.01
N GLU A 51 -16.03 -19.29 4.23
CA GLU A 51 -17.15 -19.73 5.09
C GLU A 51 -18.51 -19.52 4.41
N THR A 52 -18.67 -18.45 3.63
CA THR A 52 -19.94 -18.22 2.91
C THR A 52 -20.24 -19.29 1.86
N GLY A 53 -19.22 -20.00 1.35
CA GLY A 53 -19.36 -21.00 0.30
C GLY A 53 -19.74 -20.45 -1.09
N ARG A 54 -19.95 -19.14 -1.25
CA ARG A 54 -20.46 -18.50 -2.49
C ARG A 54 -19.41 -18.27 -3.56
N TYR A 55 -18.13 -18.27 -3.17
CA TYR A 55 -17.02 -17.83 -4.01
C TYR A 55 -15.93 -18.88 -4.09
N ASN A 56 -15.23 -18.92 -5.23
CA ASN A 56 -13.94 -19.58 -5.33
C ASN A 56 -12.84 -18.57 -4.96
N VAL A 57 -12.27 -18.70 -3.76
CA VAL A 57 -11.33 -17.73 -3.19
C VAL A 57 -9.89 -18.11 -3.56
N CYS A 58 -9.25 -17.24 -4.34
CA CYS A 58 -7.85 -17.30 -4.71
C CYS A 58 -7.08 -16.15 -4.04
N VAL A 59 -5.87 -16.40 -3.55
CA VAL A 59 -5.09 -15.41 -2.80
C VAL A 59 -3.69 -15.32 -3.39
N CYS A 60 -3.22 -14.11 -3.63
CA CYS A 60 -1.83 -13.82 -3.96
C CYS A 60 -1.43 -12.54 -3.24
N ALA A 61 -0.54 -12.63 -2.25
CA ALA A 61 -0.18 -11.49 -1.42
C ALA A 61 1.32 -11.49 -1.06
N PRO A 62 1.88 -10.35 -0.63
CA PRO A 62 3.28 -10.26 -0.23
C PRO A 62 3.64 -11.18 0.95
N ASP A 63 4.90 -11.63 0.99
CA ASP A 63 5.48 -12.43 2.08
C ASP A 63 5.72 -11.64 3.37
N SER A 64 5.91 -10.33 3.24
CA SER A 64 6.13 -9.37 4.33
C SER A 64 5.28 -8.13 4.16
N GLU A 65 5.17 -7.32 5.21
CA GLU A 65 4.61 -5.98 5.12
C GLU A 65 5.33 -5.14 4.06
N LYS A 66 4.55 -4.47 3.22
CA LYS A 66 4.94 -3.55 2.13
C LYS A 66 4.20 -2.21 2.28
N SER A 67 4.08 -1.70 3.50
CA SER A 67 3.42 -0.42 3.79
C SER A 67 4.06 0.75 3.04
N ALA A 68 3.22 1.68 2.56
CA ALA A 68 3.62 2.92 1.89
C ALA A 68 4.47 2.75 0.60
N VAL A 69 4.42 1.59 -0.06
CA VAL A 69 5.15 1.33 -1.32
C VAL A 69 4.53 2.00 -2.55
N GLY A 70 3.35 2.61 -2.42
CA GLY A 70 2.60 3.20 -3.54
C GLY A 70 2.30 2.18 -4.64
N HIS A 71 2.16 2.66 -5.87
CA HIS A 71 2.06 1.80 -7.05
C HIS A 71 3.45 1.42 -7.61
N SER A 72 4.23 0.66 -6.85
CA SER A 72 5.52 0.14 -7.30
C SER A 72 5.37 -1.22 -7.97
N ILE A 73 6.14 -1.44 -9.03
CA ILE A 73 6.26 -2.72 -9.75
C ILE A 73 7.72 -3.16 -9.76
N THR A 74 7.96 -4.47 -9.68
CA THR A 74 9.32 -5.02 -9.76
C THR A 74 9.73 -5.23 -11.21
N ALA A 75 10.57 -4.34 -11.75
CA ALA A 75 10.93 -4.37 -13.17
C ALA A 75 12.19 -5.20 -13.50
N HIS A 76 13.20 -5.20 -12.63
CA HIS A 76 14.55 -5.73 -12.96
C HIS A 76 15.00 -6.89 -12.08
N SER A 77 14.26 -7.18 -11.00
CA SER A 77 14.58 -8.25 -10.05
C SER A 77 13.65 -9.44 -10.24
N LYS A 78 14.12 -10.63 -9.88
CA LYS A 78 13.28 -11.83 -9.84
C LYS A 78 12.35 -11.76 -8.63
N ILE A 79 11.12 -12.22 -8.79
CA ILE A 79 10.15 -12.39 -7.70
C ILE A 79 10.09 -13.88 -7.34
N ALA A 80 10.21 -14.19 -6.05
CA ALA A 80 9.97 -15.53 -5.53
C ALA A 80 8.47 -15.73 -5.27
N VAL A 81 7.97 -16.93 -5.57
CA VAL A 81 6.57 -17.32 -5.39
C VAL A 81 6.55 -18.64 -4.64
N ARG A 82 5.74 -18.74 -3.59
CA ARG A 82 5.52 -19.99 -2.85
C ARG A 82 4.03 -20.23 -2.65
N GLN A 83 3.58 -21.46 -2.93
CA GLN A 83 2.21 -21.85 -2.61
C GLN A 83 2.08 -22.11 -1.10
N VAL A 84 1.00 -21.62 -0.51
CA VAL A 84 0.69 -21.77 0.92
C VAL A 84 -0.77 -22.18 1.12
N LEU A 85 -1.07 -22.73 2.31
CA LEU A 85 -2.42 -23.12 2.68
C LEU A 85 -3.00 -22.12 3.68
N ILE A 86 -4.08 -21.43 3.30
CA ILE A 86 -4.74 -20.45 4.18
C ILE A 86 -6.25 -20.66 4.14
N ALA A 87 -6.81 -21.08 5.27
CA ALA A 87 -8.26 -21.16 5.49
C ALA A 87 -9.06 -21.80 4.34
N GLY A 88 -8.50 -22.84 3.69
CA GLY A 88 -9.14 -23.56 2.58
C GLY A 88 -9.09 -22.87 1.22
N ALA A 89 -8.44 -21.70 1.09
CA ALA A 89 -8.23 -21.00 -0.17
C ALA A 89 -6.96 -21.46 -0.90
N THR A 90 -6.94 -21.35 -2.23
CA THR A 90 -5.72 -21.51 -3.02
C THR A 90 -4.90 -20.24 -2.89
N ALA A 91 -3.74 -20.32 -2.24
CA ALA A 91 -2.96 -19.14 -1.87
C ALA A 91 -1.49 -19.22 -2.31
N PHE A 92 -0.95 -18.07 -2.74
CA PHE A 92 0.45 -17.88 -3.06
C PHE A 92 0.99 -16.66 -2.32
N GLU A 93 2.17 -16.80 -1.71
CA GLU A 93 2.93 -15.67 -1.19
C GLU A 93 4.03 -15.27 -2.17
N LEU A 94 4.27 -13.97 -2.31
CA LEU A 94 5.24 -13.39 -3.23
C LEU A 94 6.23 -12.46 -2.51
N SER A 95 7.47 -12.42 -2.96
CA SER A 95 8.46 -11.46 -2.46
C SER A 95 8.31 -10.03 -3.02
N GLY A 96 7.29 -9.80 -3.86
CA GLY A 96 7.05 -8.56 -4.60
C GLY A 96 6.09 -7.59 -3.91
N THR A 97 5.58 -6.62 -4.67
CA THR A 97 4.59 -5.64 -4.22
C THR A 97 3.15 -6.17 -4.40
N PRO A 98 2.12 -5.49 -3.85
CA PRO A 98 0.73 -5.84 -4.11
C PRO A 98 0.36 -5.78 -5.59
N ALA A 99 0.95 -4.85 -6.35
CA ALA A 99 0.76 -4.75 -7.80
C ALA A 99 1.38 -5.96 -8.52
N ASP A 100 2.60 -6.36 -8.13
CA ASP A 100 3.24 -7.57 -8.67
C ASP A 100 2.39 -8.83 -8.40
N CYS A 101 1.79 -8.94 -7.21
CA CYS A 101 0.90 -10.05 -6.86
C CYS A 101 -0.31 -10.14 -7.80
N VAL A 102 -0.95 -9.00 -8.06
CA VAL A 102 -2.11 -8.93 -8.95
C VAL A 102 -1.71 -9.19 -10.40
N SER A 103 -0.68 -8.52 -10.90
CA SER A 103 -0.18 -8.71 -12.28
C SER A 103 0.21 -10.16 -12.53
N LEU A 104 0.97 -10.79 -11.62
CA LEU A 104 1.37 -12.19 -11.76
C LEU A 104 0.16 -13.13 -11.71
N SER A 105 -0.83 -12.86 -10.85
CA SER A 105 -2.06 -13.65 -10.80
C SER A 105 -2.83 -13.59 -12.11
N LEU A 106 -2.97 -12.38 -12.68
CA LEU A 106 -3.70 -12.14 -13.93
C LEU A 106 -2.94 -12.60 -15.18
N SER A 107 -1.64 -12.88 -15.07
CA SER A 107 -0.83 -13.41 -16.17
C SER A 107 -1.18 -14.86 -16.56
N GLY A 108 -1.95 -15.57 -15.75
CA GLY A 108 -2.31 -16.98 -15.96
C GLY A 108 -1.16 -17.97 -15.72
N LYS A 109 -0.10 -17.55 -15.01
CA LYS A 109 1.07 -18.40 -14.70
C LYS A 109 0.94 -19.18 -13.39
N ILE A 110 0.27 -18.60 -12.39
CA ILE A 110 0.11 -19.21 -11.06
C ILE A 110 -1.31 -19.72 -10.80
N PHE A 111 -2.30 -19.20 -11.54
CA PHE A 111 -3.67 -19.67 -11.51
C PHE A 111 -4.11 -20.16 -12.88
N LEU A 112 -4.92 -21.23 -12.90
CA LEU A 112 -5.40 -21.88 -14.13
C LEU A 112 -6.73 -21.33 -14.66
N TRP A 113 -7.28 -20.30 -14.02
CA TRP A 113 -8.47 -19.58 -14.51
C TRP A 113 -8.08 -18.51 -15.52
N SER A 114 -9.04 -18.08 -16.35
CA SER A 114 -8.82 -17.06 -17.38
C SER A 114 -8.86 -15.63 -16.84
N LYS A 115 -9.79 -15.32 -15.94
CA LYS A 115 -9.95 -14.01 -15.29
C LYS A 115 -10.81 -14.14 -14.03
N PRO A 116 -10.51 -13.43 -12.93
CA PRO A 116 -11.38 -13.42 -11.76
C PRO A 116 -12.56 -12.47 -12.00
N SER A 117 -13.66 -12.70 -11.30
CA SER A 117 -14.84 -11.82 -11.36
C SER A 117 -14.55 -10.47 -10.69
N LEU A 118 -13.83 -10.48 -9.57
CA LEU A 118 -13.50 -9.30 -8.77
C LEU A 118 -12.16 -9.48 -8.06
N VAL A 119 -11.37 -8.42 -7.98
CA VAL A 119 -10.15 -8.37 -7.15
C VAL A 119 -10.42 -7.57 -5.88
N LEU A 120 -10.07 -8.13 -4.74
CA LEU A 120 -10.16 -7.48 -3.43
C LEU A 120 -8.74 -7.26 -2.88
N SER A 121 -8.40 -6.01 -2.58
CA SER A 121 -7.11 -5.66 -1.97
C SER A 121 -7.36 -5.17 -0.55
N GLY A 122 -6.86 -5.88 0.47
CA GLY A 122 -7.07 -5.57 1.89
C GLY A 122 -7.38 -6.79 2.75
N ILE A 123 -7.93 -6.64 3.96
CA ILE A 123 -8.31 -5.38 4.62
C ILE A 123 -7.08 -4.72 5.25
N ASN A 124 -6.77 -3.50 4.84
CA ASN A 124 -5.62 -2.74 5.34
C ASN A 124 -5.78 -2.34 6.81
N LYS A 125 -4.67 -2.35 7.57
CA LYS A 125 -4.59 -1.80 8.93
C LYS A 125 -4.35 -0.29 8.89
N GLY A 126 -5.44 0.47 8.81
CA GLY A 126 -5.44 1.93 8.72
C GLY A 126 -6.25 2.41 7.53
N SER A 127 -6.81 3.62 7.63
CA SER A 127 -7.59 4.21 6.55
C SER A 127 -6.71 4.69 5.39
N ASN A 128 -7.28 4.68 4.19
CA ASN A 128 -6.70 5.19 2.96
C ASN A 128 -7.59 6.32 2.40
N CYS A 129 -7.85 7.34 3.21
CA CYS A 129 -8.59 8.53 2.79
C CYS A 129 -7.66 9.63 2.24
N GLY A 130 -8.23 10.49 1.40
CA GLY A 130 -7.55 11.67 0.89
C GLY A 130 -6.28 11.37 0.11
N TYR A 131 -5.16 12.02 0.44
CA TYR A 131 -3.89 11.85 -0.26
C TYR A 131 -3.13 10.57 0.12
N HIS A 132 -3.57 9.84 1.14
CA HIS A 132 -2.93 8.56 1.51
C HIS A 132 -3.11 7.50 0.42
N ILE A 133 -4.20 7.60 -0.36
CA ILE A 133 -4.49 6.80 -1.55
C ILE A 133 -3.31 6.75 -2.53
N ILE A 134 -2.50 7.81 -2.61
CA ILE A 134 -1.33 7.89 -3.50
C ILE A 134 -0.23 6.91 -3.06
N TYR A 135 0.02 6.81 -1.76
CA TYR A 135 1.09 6.00 -1.17
C TYR A 135 0.65 4.58 -0.79
N SER A 136 -0.65 4.30 -0.83
CA SER A 136 -1.23 3.03 -0.40
C SER A 136 -0.89 1.87 -1.34
N GLY A 137 -0.32 0.80 -0.77
CA GLY A 137 -0.11 -0.47 -1.47
C GLY A 137 -1.43 -1.23 -1.64
N THR A 138 -2.32 -1.16 -0.65
CA THR A 138 -3.70 -1.70 -0.76
C THR A 138 -4.44 -1.08 -1.94
N VAL A 139 -4.44 0.25 -2.10
CA VAL A 139 -5.04 0.91 -3.28
C VAL A 139 -4.31 0.51 -4.57
N ALA A 140 -2.99 0.37 -4.53
CA ALA A 140 -2.21 -0.05 -5.70
C ALA A 140 -2.62 -1.44 -6.21
N GLY A 141 -2.88 -2.42 -5.34
CA GLY A 141 -3.37 -3.74 -5.74
C GLY A 141 -4.70 -3.66 -6.51
N ALA A 142 -5.67 -2.90 -5.99
CA ALA A 142 -6.95 -2.70 -6.67
C ALA A 142 -6.79 -1.93 -8.00
N ARG A 143 -5.96 -0.89 -8.01
CA ARG A 143 -5.66 -0.08 -9.19
C ARG A 143 -4.98 -0.91 -10.29
N GLU A 144 -4.07 -1.80 -9.94
CA GLU A 144 -3.43 -2.70 -10.89
C GLU A 144 -4.44 -3.64 -11.53
N ALA A 145 -5.33 -4.27 -10.75
CA ALA A 145 -6.40 -5.10 -11.30
C ALA A 145 -7.28 -4.32 -12.30
N PHE A 146 -7.60 -3.07 -11.96
CA PHE A 146 -8.37 -2.19 -12.82
C PHE A 146 -7.64 -1.84 -14.13
N MET A 147 -6.32 -1.67 -14.10
CA MET A 147 -5.49 -1.47 -15.31
C MET A 147 -5.53 -2.68 -16.25
N TYR A 148 -5.69 -3.90 -15.73
CA TYR A 148 -5.91 -5.12 -16.50
C TYR A 148 -7.39 -5.33 -16.88
N GLY A 149 -8.25 -4.33 -16.66
CA GLY A 149 -9.67 -4.37 -16.99
C GLY A 149 -10.48 -5.31 -16.10
N VAL A 150 -10.00 -5.63 -14.90
CA VAL A 150 -10.73 -6.42 -13.90
C VAL A 150 -11.37 -5.47 -12.89
N PRO A 151 -12.67 -5.61 -12.58
CA PRO A 151 -13.30 -4.89 -11.47
C PRO A 151 -12.55 -5.13 -10.16
N SER A 152 -12.44 -4.11 -9.32
CA SER A 152 -11.65 -4.21 -8.10
C SER A 152 -12.08 -3.27 -6.98
N MET A 153 -11.74 -3.66 -5.75
CA MET A 153 -12.01 -2.92 -4.53
C MET A 153 -10.77 -2.92 -3.63
N ALA A 154 -10.38 -1.74 -3.15
CA ALA A 154 -9.46 -1.55 -2.04
C ALA A 154 -10.29 -1.45 -0.75
N LEU A 155 -9.97 -2.26 0.26
CA LEU A 155 -10.69 -2.35 1.52
C LEU A 155 -9.75 -1.98 2.66
N SER A 156 -10.16 -1.01 3.47
CA SER A 156 -9.37 -0.48 4.58
C SER A 156 -10.21 -0.42 5.85
N TYR A 157 -9.60 -0.65 6.99
CA TYR A 157 -10.22 -0.45 8.30
C TYR A 157 -9.50 0.69 9.01
N ASP A 158 -10.24 1.70 9.48
CA ASP A 158 -9.71 2.80 10.30
C ASP A 158 -9.28 2.35 11.69
N TRP A 159 -8.32 1.43 11.72
CA TRP A 159 -7.79 0.83 12.93
C TRP A 159 -7.02 1.89 13.71
N ARG A 160 -7.43 2.14 14.95
CA ARG A 160 -6.82 3.14 15.83
C ARG A 160 -6.05 2.44 16.94
N ARG A 161 -4.75 2.74 17.06
CA ARG A 161 -3.90 2.19 18.12
C ARG A 161 -4.49 2.50 19.50
N GLY A 162 -4.55 1.48 20.36
CA GLY A 162 -5.08 1.60 21.72
C GLY A 162 -6.61 1.60 21.82
N HIS A 163 -7.33 1.58 20.70
CA HIS A 163 -8.80 1.56 20.66
C HIS A 163 -9.34 0.35 19.89
N SER A 164 -8.69 -0.01 18.78
CA SER A 164 -9.05 -1.15 17.94
C SER A 164 -8.30 -2.42 18.33
N HIS A 165 -8.95 -3.57 18.12
CA HIS A 165 -8.37 -4.89 18.30
C HIS A 165 -8.25 -5.63 16.95
N ASP A 166 -7.29 -6.54 16.83
CA ASP A 166 -7.14 -7.34 15.60
C ASP A 166 -8.34 -8.28 15.36
N THR A 167 -9.16 -8.54 16.38
CA THR A 167 -10.44 -9.25 16.24
C THR A 167 -11.49 -8.45 15.47
N ASP A 168 -11.37 -7.11 15.45
CA ASP A 168 -12.34 -6.23 14.80
C ASP A 168 -12.27 -6.34 13.27
N PHE A 169 -11.18 -6.88 12.72
CA PHE A 169 -11.05 -7.17 11.29
C PHE A 169 -12.13 -8.14 10.79
N ARG A 170 -12.62 -9.06 11.63
CA ARG A 170 -13.75 -9.93 11.26
C ARG A 170 -15.02 -9.10 11.06
N ILE A 171 -15.30 -8.18 11.97
CA ILE A 171 -16.48 -7.30 11.90
C ILE A 171 -16.36 -6.34 10.71
N ALA A 172 -15.16 -5.80 10.46
CA ALA A 172 -14.90 -4.97 9.28
C ALA A 172 -15.10 -5.76 7.97
N ALA A 173 -14.66 -7.02 7.91
CA ALA A 173 -14.91 -7.89 6.74
C ALA A 173 -16.40 -8.16 6.54
N GLU A 174 -17.14 -8.44 7.62
CA GLU A 174 -18.59 -8.62 7.59
C GLU A 174 -19.31 -7.34 7.11
N ALA A 175 -18.83 -6.17 7.51
CA ALA A 175 -19.35 -4.89 7.05
C ALA A 175 -19.10 -4.64 5.55
N CYS A 176 -18.06 -5.20 4.94
CA CYS A 176 -17.81 -5.11 3.50
C CYS A 176 -18.61 -6.14 2.68
N LEU A 177 -19.04 -7.25 3.29
CA LEU A 177 -19.63 -8.38 2.58
C LEU A 177 -20.87 -8.03 1.73
N PRO A 178 -21.85 -7.24 2.20
CA PRO A 178 -23.01 -6.89 1.38
C PRO A 178 -22.64 -6.09 0.13
N LEU A 179 -21.61 -5.23 0.22
CA LEU A 179 -21.12 -4.48 -0.92
C LEU A 179 -20.40 -5.39 -1.92
N ILE A 180 -19.55 -6.30 -1.44
CA ILE A 180 -18.88 -7.31 -2.29
C ILE A 180 -19.92 -8.14 -3.04
N ASP A 181 -20.96 -8.62 -2.34
CA ASP A 181 -22.04 -9.42 -2.92
C ASP A 181 -22.81 -8.66 -4.00
N ALA A 182 -23.15 -7.39 -3.73
CA ALA A 182 -23.83 -6.54 -4.70
C ALA A 182 -22.98 -6.31 -5.95
N VAL A 183 -21.68 -6.03 -5.78
CA VAL A 183 -20.74 -5.87 -6.91
C VAL A 183 -20.68 -7.14 -7.74
N VAL A 184 -20.50 -8.30 -7.12
CA VAL A 184 -20.41 -9.57 -7.85
C VAL A 184 -21.72 -9.89 -8.57
N SER A 185 -22.88 -9.70 -7.93
CA SER A 185 -24.19 -9.91 -8.56
C SER A 185 -24.36 -9.06 -9.82
N HIS A 186 -24.10 -7.75 -9.71
CA HIS A 186 -24.22 -6.83 -10.85
C HIS A 186 -23.18 -7.08 -11.96
N LEU A 187 -22.01 -7.61 -11.61
CA LEU A 187 -21.04 -8.06 -12.61
C LEU A 187 -21.54 -9.26 -13.40
N MET A 188 -22.18 -10.23 -12.73
CA MET A 188 -22.77 -11.40 -13.40
C MET A 188 -23.98 -11.04 -14.25
N GLU A 189 -24.75 -10.03 -13.84
CA GLU A 189 -25.88 -9.48 -14.60
C GLU A 189 -25.47 -8.56 -15.76
N GLY A 190 -24.21 -8.12 -15.80
CA GLY A 190 -23.73 -7.12 -16.76
C GLY A 190 -24.24 -5.69 -16.51
N SER A 191 -24.73 -5.42 -15.29
CA SER A 191 -25.28 -4.12 -14.87
C SER A 191 -24.30 -3.26 -14.06
N TYR A 192 -23.10 -3.79 -13.74
CA TYR A 192 -22.08 -3.07 -12.98
C TYR A 192 -21.52 -1.86 -13.77
N PRO A 193 -21.57 -0.64 -13.20
CA PRO A 193 -20.99 0.55 -13.83
C PRO A 193 -19.49 0.40 -14.12
N GLN A 194 -19.04 1.00 -15.22
CA GLN A 194 -17.66 0.88 -15.70
C GLN A 194 -16.88 2.18 -15.51
N GLY A 195 -15.54 2.09 -15.55
CA GLY A 195 -14.65 3.27 -15.58
C GLY A 195 -14.10 3.70 -14.22
N PHE A 196 -14.27 2.90 -13.17
CA PHE A 196 -13.66 3.12 -11.85
C PHE A 196 -13.32 1.81 -11.15
N PHE A 197 -12.51 1.92 -10.11
CA PHE A 197 -12.39 0.93 -9.03
C PHE A 197 -12.83 1.58 -7.71
N LEU A 198 -13.17 0.77 -6.70
CA LEU A 198 -13.67 1.30 -5.43
C LEU A 198 -12.56 1.38 -4.39
N ASN A 199 -12.49 2.48 -3.65
CA ASN A 199 -11.81 2.55 -2.35
C ASN A 199 -12.87 2.60 -1.24
N VAL A 200 -12.78 1.68 -0.29
CA VAL A 200 -13.74 1.50 0.79
C VAL A 200 -13.02 1.56 2.13
N ASP A 201 -13.43 2.49 2.99
CA ASP A 201 -12.92 2.59 4.36
C ASP A 201 -14.03 2.30 5.37
N VAL A 202 -13.76 1.35 6.25
CA VAL A 202 -14.64 0.98 7.36
C VAL A 202 -14.24 1.82 8.59
N PRO A 203 -15.20 2.45 9.30
CA PRO A 203 -14.91 3.32 10.44
C PRO A 203 -14.32 2.55 11.62
N SER A 204 -13.67 3.28 12.54
CA SER A 204 -12.94 2.72 13.68
C SER A 204 -13.77 1.81 14.58
N ASN A 205 -15.09 2.02 14.64
CA ASN A 205 -16.05 1.12 15.26
C ASN A 205 -16.93 0.44 14.19
N PRO A 206 -16.48 -0.69 13.61
CA PRO A 206 -17.18 -1.35 12.51
C PRO A 206 -18.55 -1.90 12.92
N ALA A 207 -18.74 -2.27 14.20
CA ALA A 207 -20.00 -2.82 14.69
C ALA A 207 -21.12 -1.78 14.78
N GLN A 208 -20.77 -0.48 14.94
CA GLN A 208 -21.71 0.63 15.07
C GLN A 208 -21.68 1.56 13.85
N ASN A 209 -21.29 1.04 12.69
CA ASN A 209 -21.27 1.83 11.47
C ASN A 209 -22.68 2.33 11.09
N LYS A 210 -22.76 3.51 10.46
CA LYS A 210 -24.02 4.16 10.04
C LYS A 210 -24.50 3.72 8.66
N GLY A 211 -23.94 2.65 8.10
CA GLY A 211 -24.15 2.22 6.73
C GLY A 211 -23.18 2.84 5.73
N TYR A 212 -23.49 2.69 4.45
CA TYR A 212 -22.63 3.11 3.34
C TYR A 212 -22.90 4.55 2.91
N LYS A 213 -21.83 5.30 2.59
CA LYS A 213 -21.91 6.64 2.03
C LYS A 213 -20.98 6.77 0.83
N VAL A 214 -21.54 7.19 -0.31
CA VAL A 214 -20.73 7.49 -1.50
C VAL A 214 -20.00 8.80 -1.25
N THR A 215 -18.69 8.80 -1.48
CA THR A 215 -17.79 9.90 -1.14
C THR A 215 -16.90 10.27 -2.32
N LYS A 216 -16.32 11.47 -2.25
CA LYS A 216 -15.22 11.91 -3.11
C LYS A 216 -13.91 11.84 -2.33
N GLN A 217 -12.82 11.61 -3.06
CA GLN A 217 -11.48 11.71 -2.50
C GLN A 217 -11.25 13.14 -1.98
N GLY A 218 -11.00 13.27 -0.68
CA GLY A 218 -10.61 14.53 -0.06
C GLY A 218 -9.12 14.85 -0.22
N THR A 219 -8.66 15.83 0.55
CA THR A 219 -7.25 16.27 0.59
C THR A 219 -6.57 15.89 1.90
N SER A 220 -7.16 14.98 2.68
CA SER A 220 -6.62 14.61 4.00
C SER A 220 -5.22 14.04 3.89
N VAL A 221 -4.35 14.47 4.80
CA VAL A 221 -2.95 14.07 4.84
C VAL A 221 -2.50 13.90 6.28
N ILE A 222 -1.76 12.82 6.54
CA ILE A 222 -1.01 12.72 7.79
C ILE A 222 0.26 13.55 7.66
N LYS A 223 0.47 14.47 8.60
CA LYS A 223 1.75 15.18 8.67
C LYS A 223 2.85 14.21 9.11
N THR A 224 3.96 14.27 8.40
CA THR A 224 5.16 13.51 8.74
C THR A 224 6.34 14.45 8.88
N TYR A 225 7.27 14.08 9.74
CA TYR A 225 8.51 14.83 9.96
C TYR A 225 9.69 13.87 10.06
N TRP A 226 10.88 14.41 9.85
CA TRP A 226 12.13 13.66 9.93
C TRP A 226 12.79 13.93 11.27
N LYS A 227 13.16 12.86 11.97
CA LYS A 227 13.94 12.91 13.19
C LYS A 227 15.33 12.35 12.94
N PRO A 228 16.41 13.06 13.32
CA PRO A 228 17.75 12.51 13.24
C PRO A 228 17.90 11.32 14.19
N VAL A 229 18.59 10.28 13.75
CA VAL A 229 18.87 9.08 14.52
C VAL A 229 20.38 8.90 14.61
N THR A 230 20.89 8.70 15.81
CA THR A 230 22.28 8.30 16.00
C THR A 230 22.43 6.83 15.62
N PRO A 231 23.48 6.41 14.88
CA PRO A 231 23.74 5.00 14.67
C PRO A 231 23.81 4.28 16.02
N ASP A 232 22.99 3.25 16.23
CA ASP A 232 23.03 2.47 17.46
C ASP A 232 24.38 1.75 17.56
N CYS A 233 25.25 2.18 18.48
CA CYS A 233 26.36 1.35 18.94
C CYS A 233 25.78 0.25 19.84
N SER A 234 25.30 -0.83 19.25
CA SER A 234 25.07 -2.07 19.99
C SER A 234 26.41 -2.80 20.17
N PRO A 235 26.78 -3.24 21.38
CA PRO A 235 28.06 -3.88 21.62
C PRO A 235 27.98 -5.33 21.12
N SER A 236 28.59 -5.61 19.97
CA SER A 236 29.01 -6.97 19.63
C SER A 236 30.33 -7.27 20.33
N LEU A 237 30.25 -8.22 21.26
CA LEU A 237 31.28 -9.06 21.88
C LEU A 237 32.79 -8.73 21.73
N SER A 238 33.42 -8.73 22.92
CA SER A 238 34.81 -9.11 23.21
C SER A 238 35.93 -8.20 22.73
N VAL A 239 36.57 -7.48 23.66
CA VAL A 239 37.99 -7.69 24.05
C VAL A 239 38.23 -7.05 25.42
N LYS A 240 38.85 -7.81 26.33
CA LYS A 240 39.48 -7.30 27.56
C LYS A 240 40.74 -6.51 27.17
N ASP A 241 40.79 -5.21 27.46
CA ASP A 241 41.94 -4.61 28.17
C ASP A 241 41.73 -3.10 28.41
N GLN A 242 41.82 -2.77 29.70
CA GLN A 242 42.46 -1.60 30.30
C GLN A 242 42.27 -0.19 29.70
N GLY A 243 41.70 0.67 30.55
CA GLY A 243 42.46 1.85 31.00
C GLY A 243 41.95 3.20 30.50
N ILE A 244 41.45 3.98 31.48
CA ILE A 244 41.49 5.46 31.48
C ILE A 244 40.60 6.13 30.42
N GLY A 245 39.29 6.20 30.71
CA GLY A 245 38.36 7.04 29.95
C GLY A 245 37.08 7.43 30.68
N ILE A 246 36.89 6.96 31.92
CA ILE A 246 35.70 7.26 32.74
C ILE A 246 36.07 8.37 33.74
N GLN A 247 36.20 9.61 33.24
CA GLN A 247 36.21 10.79 34.12
C GLN A 247 35.89 12.13 33.43
N ILE A 248 35.34 12.14 32.22
CA ILE A 248 34.94 13.40 31.52
C ILE A 248 33.42 13.50 31.28
N ALA A 249 32.62 12.51 31.71
CA ALA A 249 31.16 12.54 31.53
C ALA A 249 30.38 13.30 32.64
N GLN A 250 31.04 13.85 33.66
CA GLN A 250 30.38 14.47 34.83
C GLN A 250 30.45 16.02 34.87
N LEU A 251 30.81 16.70 33.78
CA LEU A 251 30.88 18.17 33.74
C LEU A 251 30.14 18.83 32.56
N GLY A 252 29.32 18.09 31.82
CA GLY A 252 28.47 18.64 30.75
C GLY A 252 27.00 18.88 31.15
N LEU A 253 26.60 18.50 32.37
CA LEU A 253 25.17 18.36 32.71
C LEU A 253 24.52 19.62 33.33
N GLU A 254 25.27 20.68 33.64
CA GLU A 254 24.68 21.92 34.22
C GLU A 254 24.54 23.09 33.24
N ALA A 255 25.00 22.96 31.99
CA ALA A 255 24.84 24.03 31.00
C ALA A 255 23.49 23.99 30.24
N SER A 256 22.76 22.88 30.29
CA SER A 256 21.53 22.68 29.50
C SER A 256 20.23 23.11 30.22
N ALA A 257 20.30 23.55 31.48
CA ALA A 257 19.11 23.99 32.23
C ALA A 257 18.79 25.50 32.11
N ALA A 258 19.65 26.29 31.47
CA ALA A 258 19.45 27.75 31.32
C ALA A 258 18.87 28.17 29.95
N GLY A 259 18.72 27.24 28.99
CA GLY A 259 18.25 27.53 27.62
C GLY A 259 16.74 27.40 27.39
N ALA A 260 15.99 26.84 28.34
CA ALA A 260 14.56 26.51 28.16
C ALA A 260 13.59 27.66 28.52
N ALA A 261 14.08 28.88 28.76
CA ALA A 261 13.25 30.03 29.10
C ALA A 261 13.61 31.24 28.24
N ARG A 262 13.29 31.19 26.94
CA ARG A 262 12.89 32.36 26.11
C ARG A 262 12.61 31.97 24.65
N CYS A 263 11.58 32.60 24.10
CA CYS A 263 11.22 32.80 22.69
C CYS A 263 10.09 31.94 22.11
N GLU A 264 8.87 32.43 22.37
CA GLU A 264 7.88 32.67 21.31
C GLU A 264 8.43 33.69 20.27
N ASN A 265 7.87 33.59 19.07
CA ASN A 265 7.99 34.48 17.90
C ASN A 265 9.25 34.41 17.01
N SER A 266 8.94 33.98 15.78
CA SER A 266 9.46 34.36 14.47
C SER A 266 10.93 34.12 14.10
N ASN A 267 11.06 33.79 12.80
CA ASN A 267 12.25 33.66 11.98
C ASN A 267 13.05 32.36 12.08
N THR A 268 12.90 31.57 11.01
CA THR A 268 13.99 30.93 10.26
C THR A 268 15.35 31.01 10.94
N LYS A 269 15.74 29.92 11.61
CA LYS A 269 17.13 29.65 11.93
C LYS A 269 17.49 28.26 11.45
N ASN A 270 18.44 28.23 10.54
CA ASN A 270 19.19 27.05 10.14
C ASN A 270 19.71 26.37 11.40
N VAL A 271 19.44 25.07 11.53
CA VAL A 271 20.08 24.24 12.54
C VAL A 271 21.50 23.97 12.04
N GLU A 272 22.47 24.72 12.55
CA GLU A 272 23.88 24.37 12.40
C GLU A 272 24.16 23.17 13.31
N ILE A 273 24.53 22.05 12.70
CA ILE A 273 25.01 20.86 13.41
C ILE A 273 26.53 21.01 13.48
N GLU A 274 27.07 21.27 14.67
CA GLU A 274 28.51 21.31 14.90
C GLU A 274 29.13 19.93 14.61
N SER A 275 29.99 19.88 13.59
CA SER A 275 30.86 18.75 13.32
C SER A 275 32.03 18.75 14.31
N VAL A 276 32.12 17.76 15.19
CA VAL A 276 33.30 17.54 16.03
C VAL A 276 34.43 17.00 15.13
N ALA A 277 35.41 17.84 14.83
CA ALA A 277 36.58 17.49 14.03
C ALA A 277 37.50 16.52 14.81
N GLY A 278 37.58 15.28 14.34
CA GLY A 278 38.60 14.30 14.73
C GLY A 278 39.85 14.41 13.84
N SER A 279 41.04 14.29 14.46
CA SER A 279 42.36 14.44 13.83
C SER A 279 42.58 13.63 12.56
N ALA A 280 43.33 14.24 11.65
CA ALA A 280 43.75 13.71 10.35
C ALA A 280 44.57 12.41 10.46
N ASN A 281 44.16 11.38 9.71
CA ASN A 281 45.03 10.36 9.11
C ASN A 281 44.36 9.70 7.90
N ASP A 282 45.16 9.44 6.87
CA ASP A 282 44.82 9.05 5.49
C ASP A 282 43.88 7.84 5.31
N GLY A 283 42.85 8.02 4.47
CA GLY A 283 41.88 7.04 3.94
C GLY A 283 40.72 7.79 3.26
N PRO A 284 39.95 7.21 2.31
CA PRO A 284 38.84 7.93 1.69
C PRO A 284 37.89 8.35 2.81
N SER A 285 37.74 9.67 2.98
CA SER A 285 37.02 10.33 4.07
C SER A 285 35.83 9.49 4.53
N ASP A 286 35.87 9.05 5.80
CA ASP A 286 34.80 8.35 6.48
C ASP A 286 33.51 9.16 6.29
N LEU A 287 32.69 8.77 5.31
CA LEU A 287 31.43 9.45 5.01
C LEU A 287 30.48 9.11 6.15
N GLN A 288 30.44 9.97 7.16
CA GLN A 288 29.54 9.81 8.29
C GLN A 288 28.11 9.94 7.77
N HIS A 289 27.39 8.81 7.66
CA HIS A 289 26.02 8.81 7.19
C HIS A 289 25.12 9.48 8.24
N LEU A 290 24.42 10.54 7.83
CA LEU A 290 23.33 11.11 8.63
C LEU A 290 22.10 10.20 8.48
N LEU A 291 21.66 9.60 9.57
CA LEU A 291 20.47 8.74 9.59
C LEU A 291 19.26 9.54 10.05
N PHE A 292 18.15 9.35 9.37
CA PHE A 292 16.87 9.96 9.72
C PHE A 292 15.78 8.91 9.71
N LYS A 293 14.83 9.05 10.63
CA LYS A 293 13.61 8.25 10.68
C LYS A 293 12.41 9.16 10.47
N ARG A 294 11.44 8.69 9.69
CA ARG A 294 10.16 9.38 9.52
C ARG A 294 9.27 9.08 10.72
N GLU A 295 8.74 10.11 11.33
CA GLU A 295 7.71 10.01 12.38
C GLU A 295 6.39 10.60 11.84
N VAL A 296 5.30 9.97 12.26
CA VAL A 296 3.94 10.22 11.79
C VAL A 296 3.21 10.94 12.91
N SER A 297 2.61 12.10 12.63
CA SER A 297 1.77 12.78 13.63
C SER A 297 0.42 12.08 13.77
N GLU A 298 -0.13 12.03 14.98
CA GLU A 298 -1.46 11.43 15.22
C GLU A 298 -2.61 12.25 14.62
N HIS A 299 -2.37 13.51 14.25
CA HIS A 299 -3.38 14.40 13.67
C HIS A 299 -3.37 14.38 12.14
N GLU A 300 -4.50 14.00 11.56
CA GLU A 300 -4.80 14.18 10.15
C GLU A 300 -5.42 15.56 9.91
N TYR A 301 -4.98 16.21 8.83
CA TYR A 301 -5.50 17.51 8.40
C TYR A 301 -6.11 17.34 7.02
N GLY A 302 -7.31 17.87 6.81
CA GLY A 302 -7.98 17.83 5.51
C GLY A 302 -9.17 18.78 5.49
N GLU A 303 -9.69 19.04 4.29
CA GLU A 303 -10.93 19.79 4.15
C GLU A 303 -12.09 19.04 4.80
N GLU A 304 -12.88 19.75 5.62
CA GLU A 304 -14.09 19.21 6.23
C GLU A 304 -15.25 19.44 5.27
N GLY A 305 -15.58 18.39 4.51
CA GLY A 305 -16.74 18.36 3.63
C GLY A 305 -17.56 17.11 3.91
N ASN A 306 -18.88 17.27 3.99
CA ASN A 306 -19.81 16.16 4.28
C ASN A 306 -19.75 15.03 3.22
N ASP A 307 -19.35 15.37 1.98
CA ASP A 307 -19.22 14.41 0.87
C ASP A 307 -17.78 13.89 0.68
N LEU A 308 -16.83 14.28 1.54
CA LEU A 308 -15.44 13.83 1.47
C LEU A 308 -15.25 12.56 2.30
N ASP A 309 -14.40 11.68 1.79
CA ASP A 309 -14.07 10.38 2.37
C ASP A 309 -13.69 10.47 3.86
N PHE A 310 -12.68 11.27 4.21
CA PHE A 310 -12.20 11.35 5.58
C PHE A 310 -13.28 11.85 6.56
N GLY A 311 -14.02 12.90 6.20
CA GLY A 311 -15.08 13.45 7.05
C GLY A 311 -16.21 12.44 7.30
N ALA A 312 -16.69 11.79 6.24
CA ALA A 312 -17.70 10.73 6.34
C ALA A 312 -17.25 9.54 7.18
N LEU A 313 -15.97 9.16 7.08
CA LEU A 313 -15.38 8.10 7.87
C LEU A 313 -15.36 8.45 9.36
N GLN A 314 -14.97 9.69 9.71
CA GLN A 314 -15.00 10.18 11.09
C GLN A 314 -16.42 10.30 11.65
N GLU A 315 -17.42 10.54 10.79
CA GLU A 315 -18.83 10.48 11.16
C GLU A 315 -19.34 9.06 11.44
N GLY A 316 -18.56 8.01 11.12
CA GLY A 316 -18.92 6.61 11.35
C GLY A 316 -19.63 5.94 10.18
N TYR A 317 -19.58 6.49 8.96
CA TYR A 317 -20.04 5.81 7.75
C TYR A 317 -18.93 4.92 7.17
N ILE A 318 -19.35 3.83 6.51
CA ILE A 318 -18.47 3.11 5.58
C ILE A 318 -18.41 3.94 4.30
N THR A 319 -17.22 4.42 3.95
CA THR A 319 -17.05 5.26 2.77
C THR A 319 -16.93 4.40 1.53
N VAL A 320 -17.47 4.86 0.41
CA VAL A 320 -17.37 4.21 -0.90
C VAL A 320 -16.97 5.26 -1.91
N THR A 321 -15.67 5.36 -2.18
CA THR A 321 -15.08 6.36 -3.07
C THR A 321 -14.72 5.71 -4.42
N PRO A 322 -15.44 6.00 -5.51
CA PRO A 322 -15.02 5.56 -6.84
C PRO A 322 -13.80 6.33 -7.31
N LEU A 323 -12.77 5.61 -7.75
CA LEU A 323 -11.50 6.15 -8.22
C LEU A 323 -11.23 5.78 -9.68
N GLY A 324 -10.63 6.72 -10.43
CA GLY A 324 -10.20 6.51 -11.81
C GLY A 324 -8.67 6.47 -11.94
N LEU A 325 -8.18 6.18 -13.17
CA LEU A 325 -6.74 6.21 -13.49
C LEU A 325 -6.25 7.58 -13.95
N LYS A 326 -7.14 8.40 -14.51
CA LYS A 326 -6.79 9.73 -15.03
C LYS A 326 -6.86 10.76 -13.92
N SER A 327 -5.80 11.55 -13.78
CA SER A 327 -5.86 12.77 -12.98
C SER A 327 -6.75 13.77 -13.71
N ASN A 328 -7.95 14.01 -13.18
CA ASN A 328 -8.86 14.99 -13.76
C ASN A 328 -8.40 16.39 -13.32
N VAL A 329 -7.65 17.06 -14.19
CA VAL A 329 -7.36 18.49 -14.04
C VAL A 329 -8.62 19.27 -14.39
N HIS A 330 -9.06 20.17 -13.52
CA HIS A 330 -10.23 21.03 -13.80
C HIS A 330 -10.07 21.73 -15.15
N SER A 331 -11.16 21.81 -15.92
CA SER A 331 -11.21 22.46 -17.25
C SER A 331 -10.63 23.87 -17.24
N ASP A 332 -10.81 24.56 -16.13
CA ASP A 332 -10.40 25.95 -15.94
C ASP A 332 -8.88 26.05 -15.88
N ILE A 333 -8.21 25.11 -15.21
CA ILE A 333 -6.75 25.02 -15.16
C ILE A 333 -6.18 24.78 -16.55
N HIS A 334 -6.81 23.90 -17.35
CA HIS A 334 -6.34 23.64 -18.71
C HIS A 334 -6.44 24.88 -19.61
N THR A 335 -7.50 25.68 -19.44
CA THR A 335 -7.68 26.95 -20.17
C THR A 335 -6.65 27.99 -19.71
N SER A 336 -6.46 28.15 -18.39
CA SER A 336 -5.43 29.03 -17.83
C SER A 336 -4.03 28.63 -18.27
N PHE A 337 -3.73 27.33 -18.30
CA PHE A 337 -2.42 26.81 -18.70
C PHE A 337 -2.14 27.08 -20.19
N LYS A 338 -3.14 26.89 -21.06
CA LYS A 338 -3.03 27.27 -22.48
C LYS A 338 -2.71 28.76 -22.64
N SER A 339 -3.43 29.63 -21.94
CA SER A 339 -3.18 31.07 -22.00
C SER A 339 -1.78 31.44 -21.49
N TRP A 340 -1.32 30.80 -20.42
CA TRP A 340 0.01 31.03 -19.86
C TRP A 340 1.13 30.54 -20.80
N VAL A 341 1.01 29.35 -21.40
CA VAL A 341 2.01 28.85 -22.36
C VAL A 341 2.11 29.76 -23.58
N SER A 342 0.98 30.28 -24.08
CA SER A 342 0.98 31.23 -25.20
C SER A 342 1.74 32.52 -24.87
N SER A 343 1.62 33.06 -23.65
CA SER A 343 2.33 34.29 -23.27
C SER A 343 3.84 34.09 -23.09
N VAL A 344 4.30 32.87 -22.76
CA VAL A 344 5.73 32.54 -22.72
C VAL A 344 6.37 32.66 -24.11
N ALA A 345 5.65 32.29 -25.17
CA ALA A 345 6.15 32.41 -26.54
C ALA A 345 6.36 33.88 -26.96
N GLU A 346 5.53 34.80 -26.45
CA GLU A 346 5.64 36.23 -26.73
C GLU A 346 6.86 36.88 -26.04
N LEU A 347 7.23 36.37 -24.86
CA LEU A 347 8.42 36.83 -24.12
C LEU A 347 9.75 36.43 -24.78
N GLY A 348 9.79 35.28 -25.48
CA GLY A 348 10.99 34.82 -26.19
C GLY A 348 11.30 35.59 -27.46
N ILE A 349 10.32 36.29 -28.04
CA ILE A 349 10.48 37.10 -29.26
C ILE A 349 11.03 38.50 -28.92
N THR A 350 10.81 38.98 -27.70
CA THR A 350 11.26 40.32 -27.26
C THR A 350 12.70 40.36 -26.74
N SER A 351 13.33 39.21 -26.45
CA SER A 351 14.72 39.14 -25.98
C SER A 351 15.77 38.90 -27.09
N ALA A 352 15.37 38.88 -28.36
CA ALA A 352 16.23 38.63 -29.52
C ALA A 352 16.35 39.83 -30.50
N LEU A 353 15.92 41.02 -30.07
CA LEU A 353 16.12 42.32 -30.74
C LEU A 353 16.97 43.20 -29.84
#